data_AF-A0A6A4T7U7-F1
#
_entry.id   AF-A0A6A4T7U7-F1
#
_cell.length_a   1.000
_cell.length_b   1.000
_cell.length_c   1.000
_cell.angle_alpha   90.00
_cell.angle_beta   90.00
_cell.angle_gamma   90.00
#
_symmetry.space_group_name_H-M   'P 1'
#
loop_
_entity.id
_entity.type
_entity.pdbx_description
1 polymer ?
#
loop_
_entity_poly.entity_id
_entity_poly.type
_entity_poly.pdbx_seq_one_letter_code
_entity_poly.pdbx_strand_id
1 'polypeptide(L)'
;MYRDLPTELLSRRSAYVRIRTEPTAVQMSPCMTSHLCLLALPVMSLLLLFSPIGWSYDGLTPGCHLHPFNVTIRSDRRGTCKGTHLVYACVGYCESSAFPSRYSVLVASNFTHNITSASRCCTISKDAKVKVRLDCPRGRHHDEIEILTAKACRCDMCRKSRY
;
A
#
# COMPACT_ATOMS: atom_id res chain seq x y z
N MET A 1 16.62 28.81 -7.90
CA MET A 1 15.29 29.15 -8.44
C MET A 1 14.37 27.95 -8.19
N TYR A 2 13.81 27.84 -6.99
CA TYR A 2 12.75 26.86 -6.68
C TYR A 2 11.44 27.65 -6.68
N ARG A 3 10.67 27.50 -7.76
CA ARG A 3 9.25 27.85 -7.82
C ARG A 3 8.55 26.63 -8.35
N ASP A 4 7.81 25.95 -7.48
CA ASP A 4 6.38 25.73 -7.61
C ASP A 4 5.95 24.67 -6.60
N LEU A 5 5.26 25.15 -5.57
CA LEU A 5 4.51 24.37 -4.60
C LEU A 5 3.04 24.61 -4.91
N PRO A 6 2.25 23.60 -5.32
CA PRO A 6 0.81 23.65 -5.20
C PRO A 6 0.43 23.11 -3.83
N THR A 7 0.22 24.04 -2.90
CA THR A 7 -0.60 23.87 -1.70
C THR A 7 -2.05 23.65 -2.12
N GLU A 8 -2.49 22.39 -2.30
CA GLU A 8 -3.91 22.03 -2.44
C GLU A 8 -4.05 20.52 -2.20
N LEU A 9 -4.30 20.11 -0.96
CA LEU A 9 -5.18 18.98 -0.58
C LEU A 9 -5.16 18.77 0.94
N LEU A 10 -5.40 19.88 1.63
CA LEU A 10 -5.94 19.87 2.98
C LEU A 10 -7.46 19.70 2.85
N SER A 11 -7.92 18.47 2.59
CA SER A 11 -9.35 18.15 2.63
C SER A 11 -9.56 16.82 3.33
N ARG A 12 -9.38 16.82 4.65
CA ARG A 12 -10.00 15.85 5.56
C ARG A 12 -11.51 15.95 5.39
N ARG A 13 -12.11 15.15 4.51
CA ARG A 13 -13.53 14.82 4.64
C ARG A 13 -13.66 13.82 5.78
N SER A 14 -13.91 14.35 6.97
CA SER A 14 -14.41 13.59 8.11
C SER A 14 -15.79 13.05 7.75
N ALA A 15 -15.85 11.80 7.27
CA ALA A 15 -17.11 11.08 7.14
C ALA A 15 -17.58 10.68 8.54
N TYR A 16 -18.41 11.52 9.16
CA TYR A 16 -19.13 11.14 10.36
C TYR A 16 -20.27 10.19 9.95
N VAL A 17 -20.16 8.92 10.34
CA VAL A 17 -21.28 7.98 10.29
C VAL A 17 -22.26 8.38 11.40
N ARG A 18 -23.41 8.92 11.01
CA ARG A 18 -24.52 9.25 11.92
C ARG A 18 -25.34 7.98 12.16
N ILE A 19 -25.06 7.25 13.23
CA ILE A 19 -25.91 6.14 13.67
C ILE A 19 -27.21 6.75 14.19
N ARG A 20 -28.32 6.48 13.49
CA ARG A 20 -29.67 6.84 13.91
C ARG A 20 -30.15 5.74 14.85
N THR A 21 -30.05 5.94 16.17
CA THR A 21 -30.68 5.07 17.15
C THR A 21 -32.13 5.52 17.37
N GLU A 22 -33.08 4.70 16.96
CA GLU A 22 -34.49 4.80 17.36
C GLU A 22 -34.61 4.59 18.88
N PRO A 23 -35.36 5.43 19.62
CA PRO A 23 -35.57 5.22 21.04
C PRO A 23 -36.71 4.22 21.23
N THR A 24 -36.39 2.93 21.36
CA THR A 24 -37.31 2.01 22.04
C THR A 24 -37.22 2.32 23.53
N ALA A 25 -38.26 2.96 24.07
CA ALA A 25 -38.43 3.19 25.49
C ALA A 25 -38.52 1.83 26.21
N VAL A 26 -37.42 1.39 26.81
CA VAL A 26 -37.43 0.29 27.77
C VAL A 26 -37.47 0.92 29.17
N GLN A 27 -38.61 0.73 29.82
CA GLN A 27 -38.93 1.17 31.17
C GLN A 27 -37.93 0.58 32.18
N MET A 28 -37.12 1.44 32.80
CA MET A 28 -36.18 1.08 33.87
C MET A 28 -36.94 1.09 35.21
N SER A 29 -37.31 -0.09 35.70
CA SER A 29 -37.82 -0.27 37.07
C SER A 29 -36.64 -0.36 38.06
N PRO A 30 -36.59 0.43 39.14
CA PRO A 30 -35.43 0.47 40.04
C PRO A 30 -35.68 -0.48 41.21
N CYS A 31 -35.24 -1.74 41.09
CA CYS A 31 -35.25 -2.66 42.20
C CYS A 31 -34.33 -3.85 41.86
N MET A 32 -33.21 -3.99 42.59
CA MET A 32 -32.30 -5.15 42.54
C MET A 32 -31.21 -5.22 41.45
N THR A 33 -30.52 -4.12 41.12
CA THR A 33 -29.36 -4.15 40.16
C THR A 33 -28.12 -3.38 40.61
N SER A 34 -28.02 -2.96 41.87
CA SER A 34 -26.88 -2.14 42.34
C SER A 34 -25.54 -2.91 42.38
N HIS A 35 -25.54 -4.16 42.85
CA HIS A 35 -24.31 -4.95 42.99
C HIS A 35 -23.83 -5.60 41.69
N LEU A 36 -24.73 -5.94 40.75
CA LEU A 36 -24.34 -6.47 39.45
C LEU A 36 -23.74 -5.38 38.54
N CYS A 37 -24.26 -4.15 38.58
CA CYS A 37 -23.72 -3.05 37.77
C CYS A 37 -22.33 -2.59 38.24
N LEU A 38 -22.09 -2.58 39.56
CA LEU A 38 -20.78 -2.21 40.13
C LEU A 38 -19.65 -3.16 39.73
N LEU A 39 -19.96 -4.43 39.46
CA LEU A 39 -18.98 -5.43 39.01
C LEU A 39 -18.93 -5.55 37.48
N ALA A 40 -20.02 -5.24 36.77
CA ALA A 40 -20.04 -5.27 35.31
C ALA A 40 -19.15 -4.17 34.69
N LEU A 41 -19.12 -2.96 35.27
CA LEU A 41 -18.30 -1.85 34.78
C LEU A 41 -16.78 -2.11 34.79
N PRO A 42 -16.17 -2.62 35.88
CA PRO A 42 -14.74 -2.94 35.89
C PRO A 42 -14.44 -4.14 34.99
N VAL A 43 -15.32 -5.14 34.91
CA VAL A 43 -15.15 -6.30 34.03
C VAL A 43 -15.19 -5.91 32.55
N MET A 44 -16.13 -5.06 32.14
CA MET A 44 -16.20 -4.54 30.77
C MET A 44 -15.03 -3.62 30.43
N SER A 45 -14.56 -2.81 31.38
CA SER A 45 -13.33 -2.02 31.20
C SER A 45 -12.09 -2.90 31.06
N LEU A 46 -12.00 -3.97 31.84
CA LEU A 46 -10.93 -4.96 31.73
C LEU A 46 -10.94 -5.66 30.36
N LEU A 47 -12.12 -6.07 29.90
CA LEU A 47 -12.30 -6.71 28.59
C LEU A 47 -11.96 -5.77 27.42
N LEU A 48 -12.24 -4.46 27.55
CA LEU A 48 -11.83 -3.46 26.55
C LEU A 48 -10.32 -3.20 26.58
N LEU A 49 -9.67 -3.19 27.75
CA LEU A 49 -8.21 -3.05 27.87
C LEU A 49 -7.45 -4.29 27.36
N PHE A 50 -7.99 -5.50 27.58
CA PHE A 50 -7.39 -6.75 27.16
C PHE A 50 -7.86 -7.23 25.79
N SER A 51 -8.76 -6.49 25.14
CA SER A 51 -9.01 -6.67 23.72
C SER A 51 -7.71 -6.36 23.00
N PRO A 52 -7.08 -7.33 22.30
CA PRO A 52 -6.18 -6.94 21.25
C PRO A 52 -7.11 -6.30 20.23
N ILE A 53 -7.28 -4.97 20.31
CA ILE A 53 -7.57 -4.19 19.13
C ILE A 53 -6.30 -4.36 18.31
N GLY A 54 -6.18 -5.53 17.67
CA GLY A 54 -5.34 -5.78 16.54
C GLY A 54 -5.90 -4.88 15.48
N TRP A 55 -5.56 -3.60 15.61
CA TRP A 55 -5.53 -2.70 14.49
C TRP A 55 -4.65 -3.47 13.51
N SER A 56 -5.27 -4.05 12.49
CA SER A 56 -4.56 -4.53 11.32
C SER A 56 -4.02 -3.27 10.65
N TYR A 57 -3.03 -2.65 11.28
CA TYR A 57 -1.90 -2.20 10.53
C TYR A 57 -1.48 -3.45 9.79
N ASP A 58 -1.87 -3.57 8.52
CA ASP A 58 -0.98 -4.15 7.53
C ASP A 58 0.28 -3.30 7.60
N GLY A 59 1.04 -3.50 8.68
CA GLY A 59 2.33 -2.92 8.94
C GLY A 59 3.18 -3.62 7.93
N LEU A 60 3.21 -3.04 6.72
CA LEU A 60 4.12 -3.40 5.68
C LEU A 60 5.48 -3.47 6.35
N THR A 61 5.93 -4.69 6.60
CA THR A 61 7.18 -4.94 7.28
C THR A 61 8.25 -4.19 6.49
N PRO A 62 9.19 -3.49 7.15
CA PRO A 62 10.25 -2.81 6.44
C PRO A 62 10.97 -3.85 5.58
N GLY A 63 11.01 -3.62 4.27
CA GLY A 63 11.35 -4.65 3.31
C GLY A 63 10.68 -4.46 1.96
N CYS A 64 11.16 -5.20 0.97
CA CYS A 64 10.69 -5.16 -0.41
C CYS A 64 10.29 -6.58 -0.83
N HIS A 65 9.01 -6.78 -1.08
CA HIS A 65 8.40 -8.10 -1.15
C HIS A 65 7.73 -8.35 -2.51
N LEU A 66 7.61 -9.63 -2.83
CA LEU A 66 6.91 -10.10 -4.01
C LEU A 66 5.40 -10.06 -3.73
N HIS A 67 4.64 -9.33 -4.54
CA HIS A 67 3.19 -9.21 -4.40
C HIS A 67 2.47 -9.79 -5.61
N PRO A 68 1.59 -10.80 -5.44
CA PRO A 68 0.80 -11.36 -6.53
C PRO A 68 -0.34 -10.42 -6.92
N PHE A 69 -0.57 -10.24 -8.22
CA PHE A 69 -1.70 -9.49 -8.74
C PHE A 69 -2.19 -10.06 -10.08
N ASN A 70 -3.49 -9.93 -10.34
CA ASN A 70 -4.10 -10.38 -11.59
C ASN A 70 -4.01 -9.28 -12.64
N VAL A 71 -3.40 -9.59 -13.78
CA VAL A 71 -3.40 -8.71 -14.95
C VAL A 71 -4.35 -9.23 -16.01
N THR A 72 -5.15 -8.31 -16.54
CA THR A 72 -6.00 -8.59 -17.69
C THR A 72 -5.35 -7.99 -18.92
N ILE A 73 -4.92 -8.83 -19.85
CA ILE A 73 -4.26 -8.45 -21.10
C ILE A 73 -5.32 -8.42 -22.19
N ARG A 74 -5.27 -7.37 -23.02
CA ARG A 74 -6.09 -7.20 -24.21
C ARG A 74 -5.19 -7.02 -25.42
N SER A 75 -5.45 -7.77 -26.48
CA SER A 75 -4.59 -7.76 -27.69
C SER A 75 -4.71 -6.45 -28.48
N ASP A 76 -5.88 -5.82 -28.46
CA ASP A 76 -6.22 -4.66 -29.28
C ASP A 76 -6.98 -3.59 -28.48
N ARG A 77 -6.98 -2.34 -28.97
CA ARG A 77 -7.74 -1.22 -28.35
C ARG A 77 -9.25 -1.48 -28.30
N ARG A 78 -9.77 -2.37 -29.16
CA ARG A 78 -11.18 -2.79 -29.17
C ARG A 78 -11.47 -3.89 -28.15
N GLY A 79 -10.45 -4.49 -27.52
CA GLY A 79 -10.57 -5.47 -26.44
C GLY A 79 -11.22 -6.79 -26.87
N THR A 80 -11.07 -7.18 -28.14
CA THR A 80 -11.74 -8.33 -28.73
C THR A 80 -11.16 -9.66 -28.23
N CYS A 81 -9.85 -9.69 -27.94
CA CYS A 81 -9.17 -10.82 -27.31
C CYS A 81 -8.74 -10.44 -25.89
N LYS A 82 -9.03 -11.31 -24.91
CA LYS A 82 -8.68 -11.08 -23.50
C LYS A 82 -8.05 -12.32 -22.87
N GLY A 83 -7.13 -12.10 -21.94
CA GLY A 83 -6.57 -13.16 -21.09
C GLY A 83 -6.29 -12.60 -19.70
N THR A 84 -6.52 -13.41 -18.67
CA THR A 84 -6.18 -13.04 -17.29
C THR A 84 -5.04 -13.94 -16.82
N HIS A 85 -4.01 -13.35 -16.22
CA HIS A 85 -2.89 -14.10 -15.70
C HIS A 85 -2.46 -13.57 -14.33
N LEU A 86 -2.05 -14.48 -13.45
CA LEU A 86 -1.44 -14.13 -12.18
C LEU A 86 0.03 -13.76 -12.42
N VAL A 87 0.42 -12.56 -12.04
CA VAL A 87 1.80 -12.07 -12.11
C VAL A 87 2.23 -11.51 -10.77
N TYR A 88 3.52 -11.22 -10.66
CA TYR A 88 4.13 -10.72 -9.44
C TYR A 88 4.78 -9.36 -9.68
N ALA A 89 4.57 -8.45 -8.73
CA ALA A 89 5.19 -7.13 -8.66
C ALA A 89 6.02 -7.01 -7.38
N CYS A 90 6.79 -5.92 -7.28
CA CYS A 90 7.52 -5.58 -6.06
C CYS A 90 6.81 -4.47 -5.32
N VAL A 91 6.48 -4.72 -4.05
CA VAL A 91 5.82 -3.75 -3.16
C VAL A 91 6.53 -3.77 -1.81
N GLY A 92 6.78 -2.60 -1.24
CA GLY A 92 7.34 -2.49 0.10
C GLY A 92 8.04 -1.17 0.37
N TYR A 93 8.61 -1.06 1.56
CA TYR A 93 9.30 0.13 2.06
C TYR A 93 10.80 -0.12 2.14
N CYS A 94 11.56 0.74 1.50
CA CYS A 94 13.02 0.74 1.54
C CYS A 94 13.53 1.96 2.29
N GLU A 95 14.47 1.73 3.20
CA GLU A 95 15.09 2.81 3.97
C GLU A 95 15.90 3.74 3.05
N SER A 96 15.65 5.04 3.18
CA SER A 96 16.35 6.10 2.48
C SER A 96 16.84 7.14 3.48
N SER A 97 17.97 7.77 3.20
CA SER A 97 18.56 8.77 4.10
C SER A 97 19.09 9.98 3.33
N ALA A 98 19.22 11.09 4.04
CA ALA A 98 19.86 12.31 3.56
C ALA A 98 20.76 12.86 4.67
N PHE A 99 21.98 13.23 4.31
CA PHE A 99 22.99 13.72 5.24
C PHE A 99 23.80 14.84 4.59
N PRO A 100 24.43 15.72 5.38
CA PRO A 100 25.33 16.74 4.84
C PRO A 100 26.40 16.08 3.96
N SER A 101 26.64 16.67 2.79
CA SER A 101 27.65 16.15 1.87
C SER A 101 29.02 16.13 2.54
N ARG A 102 29.78 15.06 2.26
CA ARG A 102 31.19 14.98 2.69
C ARG A 102 31.97 16.15 2.08
N TYR A 103 33.00 16.61 2.78
CA TYR A 103 33.83 17.73 2.32
C TYR A 103 34.39 17.52 0.90
N SER A 104 34.77 16.30 0.55
CA SER A 104 35.22 15.96 -0.80
C SER A 104 34.16 16.23 -1.89
N VAL A 105 32.88 15.97 -1.60
CA VAL A 105 31.76 16.22 -2.52
C VAL A 105 31.44 17.70 -2.59
N LEU A 106 31.55 18.42 -1.47
CA LEU A 106 31.37 19.87 -1.43
C LEU A 106 32.41 20.57 -2.32
N VAL A 107 33.69 20.28 -2.15
CA VAL A 107 34.76 20.88 -2.96
C VAL A 107 34.62 20.50 -4.43
N ALA A 108 34.37 19.22 -4.74
CA ALA A 108 34.21 18.76 -6.13
C ALA A 108 32.99 19.38 -6.85
N SER A 109 31.97 19.79 -6.09
CA SER A 109 30.76 20.43 -6.63
C SER A 109 30.78 21.95 -6.53
N ASN A 110 31.90 22.58 -6.15
CA ASN A 110 31.95 24.03 -5.86
C ASN A 110 30.88 24.48 -4.85
N PHE A 111 30.67 23.68 -3.80
CA PHE A 111 29.68 23.92 -2.74
C PHE A 111 28.24 24.06 -3.25
N THR A 112 27.94 23.50 -4.42
CA THR A 112 26.57 23.46 -4.95
C THR A 112 25.79 22.25 -4.45
N HIS A 113 26.48 21.16 -4.10
CA HIS A 113 25.86 19.92 -3.64
C HIS A 113 26.00 19.74 -2.12
N ASN A 114 25.22 20.50 -1.35
CA ASN A 114 25.36 20.58 0.11
C ASN A 114 24.82 19.37 0.88
N ILE A 115 23.86 18.65 0.31
CA ILE A 115 23.23 17.47 0.91
C ILE A 115 23.44 16.28 -0.01
N THR A 116 23.91 15.16 0.54
CA THR A 116 23.97 13.87 -0.16
C THR A 116 22.83 13.00 0.32
N SER A 117 22.05 12.46 -0.62
CA SER A 117 20.97 11.52 -0.32
C SER A 117 21.31 10.12 -0.82
N ALA A 118 20.97 9.12 0.00
CA ALA A 118 20.96 7.72 -0.36
C ALA A 118 19.51 7.27 -0.50
N SER A 119 18.95 7.43 -1.69
CA SER A 119 17.58 7.01 -2.01
C SER A 119 17.55 5.54 -2.42
N ARG A 120 16.71 4.73 -1.75
CA ARG A 120 16.47 3.34 -2.11
C ARG A 120 15.01 3.14 -2.51
N CYS A 121 14.81 2.48 -3.63
CA CYS A 121 13.51 2.10 -4.17
C CYS A 121 13.34 0.58 -4.11
N CYS A 122 12.10 0.12 -3.96
CA CYS A 122 11.76 -1.30 -4.08
C CYS A 122 11.69 -1.66 -5.58
N THR A 123 12.60 -2.52 -6.05
CA THR A 123 12.77 -2.82 -7.48
C THR A 123 12.86 -4.32 -7.74
N ILE A 124 12.49 -4.72 -8.97
CA ILE A 124 12.67 -6.08 -9.49
C ILE A 124 14.17 -6.37 -9.64
N SER A 125 14.64 -7.39 -8.92
CA SER A 125 16.02 -7.88 -8.97
C SER A 125 16.19 -9.08 -9.90
N LYS A 126 15.13 -9.87 -10.06
CA LYS A 126 15.02 -10.96 -11.05
C LYS A 126 13.62 -10.95 -11.64
N ASP A 127 13.53 -11.09 -12.94
CA ASP A 127 12.30 -11.19 -13.72
C ASP A 127 12.24 -12.50 -14.51
N ALA A 128 11.05 -12.84 -14.97
CA ALA A 128 10.82 -13.92 -15.91
C ALA A 128 9.79 -13.49 -16.95
N LYS A 129 9.88 -14.07 -18.15
CA LYS A 129 8.85 -13.96 -19.17
C LYS A 129 7.88 -15.13 -19.03
N VAL A 130 6.59 -14.84 -19.04
CA VAL A 130 5.53 -15.85 -19.06
C VAL A 130 4.63 -15.64 -20.27
N LYS A 131 4.27 -16.75 -20.93
CA LYS A 131 3.40 -16.75 -22.10
C LYS A 131 1.95 -16.80 -21.65
N VAL A 132 1.15 -15.85 -22.10
CA VAL A 132 -0.28 -15.79 -21.81
C VAL A 132 -1.07 -16.13 -23.06
N ARG A 133 -2.01 -17.06 -22.91
CA ARG A 133 -2.99 -17.39 -23.94
C ARG A 133 -4.15 -16.41 -23.87
N LEU A 134 -4.53 -15.88 -25.03
CA LEU A 134 -5.69 -15.02 -25.16
C LEU A 134 -6.89 -15.81 -25.67
N ASP A 135 -8.05 -15.51 -25.10
CA ASP A 135 -9.34 -16.01 -25.55
C ASP A 135 -9.97 -15.01 -26.51
N CYS A 136 -10.15 -15.43 -27.76
CA CYS A 136 -10.72 -14.64 -28.84
C CYS A 136 -12.07 -15.24 -29.31
N PRO A 137 -13.12 -14.44 -29.51
CA PRO A 137 -14.50 -14.89 -29.77
C PRO A 137 -14.71 -15.64 -31.09
N ARG A 138 -13.73 -15.66 -32.00
CA ARG A 138 -13.83 -16.34 -33.30
C ARG A 138 -12.90 -17.55 -33.44
N GLY A 139 -12.22 -17.97 -32.36
CA GLY A 139 -11.41 -19.19 -32.31
C GLY A 139 -10.28 -19.29 -33.35
N ARG A 140 -9.92 -18.20 -34.03
CA ARG A 140 -9.03 -18.27 -35.21
C ARG A 140 -7.55 -18.11 -34.90
N HIS A 141 -7.16 -17.53 -33.77
CA HIS A 141 -5.76 -17.51 -33.34
C HIS A 141 -5.71 -17.46 -31.80
N HIS A 142 -4.99 -18.40 -31.19
CA HIS A 142 -4.47 -18.22 -29.84
C HIS A 142 -3.17 -17.43 -29.99
N ASP A 143 -3.24 -16.12 -29.81
CA ASP A 143 -2.04 -15.31 -29.77
C ASP A 143 -1.37 -15.51 -28.40
N GLU A 144 -0.13 -15.98 -28.41
CA GLU A 144 0.71 -16.05 -27.22
C GLU A 144 1.42 -14.71 -27.03
N ILE A 145 1.09 -14.01 -25.95
CA ILE A 145 1.78 -12.77 -25.57
C ILE A 145 2.74 -13.09 -24.43
N GLU A 146 3.97 -12.62 -24.55
CA GLU A 146 4.95 -12.67 -23.46
C GLU A 146 4.81 -11.45 -22.57
N ILE A 147 4.62 -11.68 -21.27
CA ILE A 147 4.63 -10.62 -20.26
C ILE A 147 5.76 -10.85 -19.26
N LEU A 148 6.23 -9.76 -18.67
CA LEU A 148 7.20 -9.79 -17.59
C LEU A 148 6.51 -9.97 -16.25
N THR A 149 7.09 -10.82 -15.41
CA THR A 149 6.67 -11.03 -14.02
C THR A 149 7.90 -11.01 -13.11
N ALA A 150 7.78 -10.44 -11.91
CA ALA A 150 8.87 -10.45 -10.95
C ALA A 150 9.09 -11.87 -10.39
N LYS A 151 10.35 -12.24 -10.16
CA LYS A 151 10.76 -13.46 -9.44
C LYS A 151 11.43 -13.15 -8.11
N ALA A 152 12.09 -11.99 -8.02
CA ALA A 152 12.67 -11.51 -6.78
C ALA A 152 12.66 -9.98 -6.74
N CYS A 153 12.54 -9.46 -5.53
CA CYS A 153 12.49 -8.03 -5.22
C CYS A 153 13.63 -7.68 -4.27
N ARG A 154 14.16 -6.46 -4.38
CA ARG A 154 15.16 -5.93 -3.45
C ARG A 154 15.09 -4.41 -3.35
N CYS A 155 15.59 -3.87 -2.24
CA CYS A 155 15.87 -2.45 -2.11
C CYS A 155 17.19 -2.10 -2.81
N ASP A 156 17.14 -1.21 -3.80
CA ASP A 156 18.30 -0.77 -4.57
C ASP A 156 18.23 0.74 -4.83
N MET A 157 19.32 1.35 -5.30
CA MET A 157 19.32 2.76 -5.67
C MET A 157 18.24 3.04 -6.72
N CYS A 158 17.48 4.11 -6.53
CA CYS A 158 16.48 4.55 -7.49
C CYS A 158 17.16 4.94 -8.81
N ARG A 159 16.82 4.26 -9.92
CA ARG A 159 17.37 4.55 -11.26
C ARG A 159 16.32 5.26 -12.10
N LYS A 160 16.66 6.45 -12.63
CA LYS A 160 15.77 7.23 -13.50
C LYS A 160 15.33 6.46 -14.75
N SER A 161 16.16 5.57 -15.29
CA SER A 161 15.80 4.80 -16.49
C SER A 161 14.60 3.85 -16.33
N ARG A 162 14.10 3.64 -15.10
CA ARG A 162 12.96 2.76 -14.82
C ARG A 162 11.65 3.53 -14.55
N TYR A 163 11.69 4.87 -14.50
CA TYR A 163 10.56 5.73 -14.16
C TYR A 163 10.43 6.86 -15.17
#